data_AF-A0A4W3IU33-F1
#
_entry.id   AF-A0A4W3IU33-F1
#
_cell.length_a   1.000
_cell.length_b   1.000
_cell.length_c   1.000
_cell.angle_alpha   90.00
_cell.angle_beta   90.00
_cell.angle_gamma   90.00
#
_symmetry.space_group_name_H-M   'P 1'
#
loop_
_entity.id
_entity.type
_entity.pdbx_description
1 polymer ?
#
loop_
_entity_poly.entity_id
_entity_poly.type
_entity_poly.pdbx_seq_one_letter_code
_entity_poly.pdbx_strand_id
1 'polypeptide(L)'
;MVVKLFFPSCCSEADSGLLIGRWIEEQNAAVILAVIHYPFIPGQVKQYLNEIHDATKVDVCVLGSWNKHNSGPKEDLSQFLEDLSSIFPHDLWLQLKQEKQNQSVFSCQLVEKDGKDKIEKVILIHYDQRKVMLSKLHGLDSKTPQDIGNTEMDSKNITSDFATIFDTVSQCEILFMIDQYDDTPIKFTHWQTEGREASIIVELVKQASVPICMALSFFVTLVSYISLSVLLNVWPLRFLWSKLSTCVQVAHRLEHLQMITSTTKAQTHSEFMRKANLFVSFLIDVALGILLISWLYQKNRIGQLAGALVPFADYIAKELQNLLEWLMGAPAGLKMNKALDQVLGRFFLYHIHLWISYIHLMSPFIEMILWYAGLSACLGLTIALSIVSDIIALLTFHIYCFYVYGARLYCFKIYGLSSLWRLFRGKKWNVLRQRVDSCSYDLDQLFIGTLLFTILLFLLPTTALYYLVFTLLRLVVVIVQGLIHLFVDLINSLPFYALGLRLCRPYVLAVGVKFDVFQKVSDKPLHLLMQINPLTYGMIIQHYRLATYSCYPKDSWAALCKKLFIGELIYPWRHKTEKQD
;
A
#
# COMPACT_ATOMS: atom_id res chain seq x y z
N MET A 1 15.41 -44.28 -2.81
CA MET A 1 14.56 -43.09 -2.93
C MET A 1 15.36 -41.97 -3.62
N VAL A 2 14.80 -40.77 -3.81
CA VAL A 2 15.54 -39.62 -4.34
C VAL A 2 15.79 -38.66 -3.20
N VAL A 3 17.06 -38.39 -2.89
CA VAL A 3 17.46 -37.43 -1.84
C VAL A 3 17.77 -36.09 -2.49
N LYS A 4 17.19 -35.01 -1.96
CA LYS A 4 17.45 -33.64 -2.41
C LYS A 4 18.49 -32.99 -1.49
N LEU A 5 19.63 -32.60 -2.04
CA LEU A 5 20.73 -32.01 -1.25
C LEU A 5 20.92 -30.55 -1.65
N PHE A 6 20.58 -29.63 -0.75
CA PHE A 6 20.78 -28.19 -0.93
C PHE A 6 22.20 -27.82 -0.50
N PHE A 7 23.03 -27.44 -1.46
CA PHE A 7 24.44 -27.11 -1.27
C PHE A 7 24.67 -25.59 -1.51
N PRO A 8 25.29 -24.86 -0.56
CA PRO A 8 25.63 -23.46 -0.77
C PRO A 8 26.68 -23.29 -1.87
N SER A 9 26.45 -22.38 -2.82
CA SER A 9 27.41 -22.15 -3.91
C SER A 9 28.79 -21.69 -3.43
N CYS A 10 28.86 -20.94 -2.32
CA CYS A 10 30.11 -20.49 -1.69
C CYS A 10 30.97 -21.65 -1.15
N CYS A 11 30.35 -22.77 -0.77
CA CYS A 11 31.05 -23.93 -0.22
C CYS A 11 31.75 -24.78 -1.29
N SER A 12 31.54 -24.50 -2.58
CA SER A 12 32.19 -25.22 -3.68
C SER A 12 33.70 -25.01 -3.75
N GLU A 13 34.19 -23.88 -3.20
CA GLU A 13 35.62 -23.54 -3.14
C GLU A 13 36.28 -23.93 -1.80
N ALA A 14 35.48 -24.39 -0.83
CA ALA A 14 35.92 -24.74 0.53
C ALA A 14 37.00 -25.83 0.53
N ASP A 15 37.89 -25.76 1.53
CA ASP A 15 38.89 -26.80 1.77
C ASP A 15 38.27 -28.04 2.42
N SER A 16 38.96 -29.18 2.33
CA SER A 16 38.45 -30.48 2.83
C SER A 16 38.04 -30.38 4.31
N GLY A 17 36.91 -31.00 4.65
CA GLY A 17 36.23 -30.70 5.90
C GLY A 17 34.95 -31.50 6.19
N LEU A 18 34.23 -31.09 7.25
CA LEU A 18 32.90 -31.61 7.61
C LEU A 18 31.78 -30.71 7.10
N LEU A 19 30.69 -31.32 6.64
CA LEU A 19 29.47 -30.64 6.23
C LEU A 19 28.56 -30.44 7.45
N ILE A 20 28.21 -29.20 7.78
CA ILE A 20 27.20 -28.87 8.78
C ILE A 20 25.89 -28.56 8.07
N GLY A 21 24.77 -29.05 8.60
CA GLY A 21 23.45 -28.68 8.11
C GLY A 21 22.32 -29.28 8.91
N ARG A 22 21.16 -29.40 8.29
CA ARG A 22 19.96 -30.02 8.88
C ARG A 22 19.41 -31.08 7.94
N TRP A 23 19.02 -32.22 8.51
CA TRP A 23 18.24 -33.23 7.80
C TRP A 23 16.73 -32.96 8.00
N ILE A 24 15.97 -33.01 6.91
CA ILE A 24 14.51 -32.85 6.91
C ILE A 24 13.92 -34.18 6.46
N GLU A 25 13.65 -35.06 7.43
CA GLU A 25 13.15 -36.42 7.20
C GLU A 25 11.85 -36.44 6.41
N GLU A 26 10.93 -35.52 6.72
CA GLU A 26 9.62 -35.40 6.08
C GLU A 26 9.71 -35.20 4.55
N GLN A 27 10.82 -34.65 4.05
CA GLN A 27 11.00 -34.27 2.65
C GLN A 27 12.11 -35.06 1.94
N ASN A 28 12.80 -35.98 2.62
CA ASN A 28 14.05 -36.60 2.16
C ASN A 28 15.04 -35.55 1.62
N ALA A 29 15.20 -34.45 2.37
CA ALA A 29 16.02 -33.32 1.99
C ALA A 29 17.09 -33.00 3.04
N ALA A 30 18.28 -32.64 2.57
CA ALA A 30 19.40 -32.19 3.40
C ALA A 30 19.75 -30.74 3.04
N VAL A 31 19.80 -29.85 4.04
CA VAL A 31 20.21 -28.45 3.84
C VAL A 31 21.57 -28.25 4.47
N ILE A 32 22.61 -28.09 3.64
CA ILE A 32 23.98 -27.81 4.10
C ILE A 32 24.12 -26.31 4.33
N LEU A 33 24.64 -25.91 5.48
CA LEU A 33 24.76 -24.51 5.90
C LEU A 33 26.23 -24.03 5.85
N ALA A 34 27.20 -24.87 6.19
CA ALA A 34 28.62 -24.50 6.20
C ALA A 34 29.54 -25.71 6.09
N VAL A 35 30.81 -25.48 5.75
CA VAL A 35 31.88 -26.50 5.75
C VAL A 35 32.90 -26.15 6.84
N ILE A 36 33.16 -27.06 7.79
CA ILE A 36 34.26 -26.94 8.76
C ILE A 36 35.54 -27.47 8.15
N HIS A 37 36.62 -26.69 8.13
CA HIS A 37 37.90 -27.13 7.61
C HIS A 37 38.73 -27.95 8.61
N TYR A 38 39.53 -28.89 8.09
CA TYR A 38 40.58 -29.54 8.87
C TYR A 38 41.75 -28.58 9.17
N PRO A 39 42.44 -28.71 10.33
CA PRO A 39 42.14 -29.59 11.46
C PRO A 39 41.16 -28.97 12.46
N PHE A 40 40.35 -29.81 13.14
CA PHE A 40 39.46 -29.40 14.23
C PHE A 40 39.44 -30.46 15.34
N ILE A 41 38.96 -30.09 16.53
CA ILE A 41 38.76 -31.02 17.65
C ILE A 41 37.27 -31.43 17.68
N PRO A 42 36.92 -32.73 17.54
CA PRO A 42 35.52 -33.18 17.48
C PRO A 42 34.66 -32.73 18.68
N GLY A 43 35.24 -32.70 19.89
CA GLY A 43 34.57 -32.21 21.09
C GLY A 43 34.16 -30.74 21.01
N GLN A 44 35.00 -29.89 20.40
CA GLN A 44 34.69 -28.46 20.20
C GLN A 44 33.57 -28.28 19.16
N VAL A 45 33.58 -29.08 18.09
CA VAL A 45 32.51 -29.06 17.08
C VAL A 45 31.17 -29.44 17.72
N LYS A 46 31.15 -30.47 18.57
CA LYS A 46 29.92 -30.89 19.28
C LYS A 46 29.41 -29.81 20.24
N GLN A 47 30.31 -29.17 20.99
CA GLN A 47 29.93 -28.07 21.87
C GLN A 47 29.35 -26.89 21.08
N TYR A 48 29.99 -26.52 19.97
CA TYR A 48 29.54 -25.42 19.12
C TYR A 48 28.16 -25.70 18.48
N LEU A 49 27.93 -26.93 18.01
CA LEU A 49 26.61 -27.33 17.49
C LEU A 49 25.51 -27.24 18.56
N ASN A 50 25.82 -27.61 19.81
CA ASN A 50 24.88 -27.45 20.92
C ASN A 50 24.59 -25.97 21.22
N GLU A 51 25.61 -25.11 21.20
CA GLU A 51 25.44 -23.66 21.40
C GLU A 51 24.54 -23.04 20.30
N ILE A 52 24.69 -23.48 19.05
CA ILE A 52 23.82 -23.07 17.94
C ILE A 52 22.41 -23.60 18.11
N HIS A 53 22.27 -24.86 18.52
CA HIS A 53 20.96 -25.45 18.78
C HIS A 53 20.22 -24.69 19.89
N ASP A 54 20.89 -24.35 20.98
CA ASP A 54 20.32 -23.56 22.08
C ASP A 54 19.89 -22.15 21.63
N ALA A 55 20.67 -21.53 20.73
CA ALA A 55 20.39 -20.19 20.21
C ALA A 55 19.27 -20.16 19.15
N THR A 56 19.25 -21.13 18.23
CA THR A 56 18.38 -21.13 17.05
C THR A 56 17.16 -22.03 17.19
N LYS A 57 17.19 -23.00 18.12
CA LYS A 57 16.23 -24.10 18.27
C LYS A 57 16.09 -24.98 17.02
N VAL A 58 17.08 -24.94 16.14
CA VAL A 58 17.17 -25.79 14.94
C VAL A 58 18.11 -26.94 15.24
N ASP A 59 17.72 -28.16 14.88
CA ASP A 59 18.59 -29.35 14.97
C ASP A 59 19.66 -29.30 13.87
N VAL A 60 20.75 -28.60 14.15
CA VAL A 60 21.91 -28.51 13.26
C VAL A 60 22.88 -29.64 13.61
N CYS A 61 23.26 -30.43 12.62
CA CYS A 61 24.09 -31.60 12.79
C CYS A 61 25.18 -31.75 11.71
N VAL A 62 26.08 -32.71 11.93
CA VAL A 62 27.10 -33.08 10.95
C VAL A 62 26.48 -34.03 9.94
N LEU A 63 26.37 -33.57 8.69
CA LEU A 63 25.74 -34.31 7.60
C LEU A 63 26.71 -35.25 6.88
N GLY A 64 28.02 -34.97 6.94
CA GLY A 64 29.03 -35.81 6.33
C GLY A 64 30.36 -35.11 6.07
N SER A 65 31.11 -35.57 5.06
CA SER A 65 32.44 -35.07 4.72
C SER A 65 32.55 -34.51 3.29
N TRP A 66 33.35 -33.45 3.19
CA TRP A 66 33.71 -32.76 1.96
C TRP A 66 35.20 -32.95 1.67
N ASN A 67 35.54 -33.48 0.50
CA ASN A 67 36.93 -33.67 0.09
C ASN A 67 37.26 -32.91 -1.20
N LYS A 68 38.16 -31.93 -1.06
CA LYS A 68 38.78 -31.22 -2.16
C LYS A 68 39.87 -32.09 -2.79
N HIS A 69 39.97 -32.05 -4.12
CA HIS A 69 40.84 -32.94 -4.88
C HIS A 69 42.34 -32.89 -4.47
N ASN A 70 42.80 -31.76 -3.92
CA ASN A 70 44.21 -31.50 -3.57
C ASN A 70 44.64 -31.88 -2.13
N SER A 71 43.78 -32.45 -1.27
CA SER A 71 44.21 -32.91 0.06
C SER A 71 44.91 -34.27 0.00
N GLY A 72 46.06 -34.41 0.70
CA GLY A 72 46.99 -35.55 0.72
C GLY A 72 46.42 -36.92 1.17
N PRO A 73 47.29 -37.89 1.55
CA PRO A 73 47.12 -39.32 1.31
C PRO A 73 45.81 -39.92 1.85
N LYS A 74 45.22 -40.80 1.04
CA LYS A 74 43.82 -41.26 1.11
C LYS A 74 43.50 -42.26 2.22
N GLU A 75 44.49 -42.81 2.93
CA GLU A 75 44.31 -43.96 3.83
C GLU A 75 43.99 -43.53 5.28
N ASP A 76 44.63 -42.49 5.82
CA ASP A 76 44.36 -41.96 7.17
C ASP A 76 42.97 -41.31 7.26
N LEU A 77 42.49 -40.72 6.15
CA LEU A 77 41.23 -40.00 6.14
C LEU A 77 40.02 -40.93 6.23
N SER A 78 40.11 -42.15 5.70
CA SER A 78 39.05 -43.17 5.79
C SER A 78 38.83 -43.67 7.22
N GLN A 79 39.90 -44.00 7.93
CA GLN A 79 39.82 -44.39 9.35
C GLN A 79 39.30 -43.24 10.20
N PHE A 80 39.78 -42.03 9.95
CA PHE A 80 39.30 -40.84 10.63
C PHE A 80 37.80 -40.55 10.37
N LEU A 81 37.30 -40.87 9.17
CA LEU A 81 35.87 -40.75 8.87
C LEU A 81 35.02 -41.83 9.57
N GLU A 82 35.53 -43.06 9.71
CA GLU A 82 34.90 -44.09 10.53
C GLU A 82 34.84 -43.66 12.01
N ASP A 83 35.93 -43.13 12.54
CA ASP A 83 35.99 -42.60 13.91
C ASP A 83 35.01 -41.44 14.10
N LEU A 84 34.91 -40.53 13.13
CA LEU A 84 33.93 -39.43 13.18
C LEU A 84 32.48 -39.93 13.10
N SER A 85 32.20 -40.97 12.31
CA SER A 85 30.86 -41.58 12.25
C SER A 85 30.44 -42.21 13.59
N SER A 86 31.42 -42.63 14.41
CA SER A 86 31.16 -43.09 15.79
C SER A 86 30.86 -41.95 16.76
N ILE A 87 31.45 -40.77 16.55
CA ILE A 87 31.30 -39.58 17.40
C ILE A 87 29.99 -38.82 17.11
N PHE A 88 29.56 -38.80 15.85
CA PHE A 88 28.35 -38.13 15.38
C PHE A 88 27.35 -39.17 14.82
N PRO A 89 26.45 -39.71 15.66
CA PRO A 89 25.56 -40.79 15.24
C PRO A 89 24.42 -40.25 14.36
N HIS A 90 24.51 -40.47 13.05
CA HIS A 90 23.40 -40.32 12.12
C HIS A 90 23.26 -41.57 11.24
N ASP A 91 22.03 -41.85 10.78
CA ASP A 91 21.72 -43.04 9.99
C ASP A 91 22.26 -42.95 8.54
N LEU A 92 22.46 -41.73 8.03
CA LEU A 92 22.93 -41.44 6.68
C LEU A 92 24.13 -40.48 6.71
N TRP A 93 25.26 -40.91 6.13
CA TRP A 93 26.48 -40.11 6.01
C TRP A 93 26.75 -39.70 4.56
N LEU A 94 26.89 -38.39 4.31
CA LEU A 94 27.15 -37.84 2.97
C LEU A 94 28.65 -37.71 2.69
N GLN A 95 29.16 -38.40 1.66
CA GLN A 95 30.51 -38.14 1.13
C GLN A 95 30.43 -37.38 -0.19
N LEU A 96 30.88 -36.13 -0.18
CA LEU A 96 31.01 -35.29 -1.37
C LEU A 96 32.50 -35.14 -1.73
N LYS A 97 32.86 -35.49 -2.97
CA LYS A 97 34.24 -35.39 -3.49
C LYS A 97 34.28 -34.52 -4.75
N GLN A 98 35.23 -33.58 -4.82
CA GLN A 98 35.47 -32.74 -6.00
C GLN A 98 36.34 -33.46 -7.05
N GLU A 99 35.98 -33.32 -8.32
CA GLU A 99 36.62 -34.05 -9.42
C GLU A 99 37.72 -33.24 -10.15
N LYS A 100 38.71 -33.94 -10.72
CA LYS A 100 39.91 -33.36 -11.37
C LYS A 100 39.66 -32.49 -12.60
N GLN A 101 38.57 -32.74 -13.34
CA GLN A 101 38.40 -32.19 -14.69
C GLN A 101 37.47 -30.98 -14.76
N ASN A 102 36.72 -30.66 -13.69
CA ASN A 102 35.93 -29.45 -13.57
C ASN A 102 35.68 -29.13 -12.08
N GLN A 103 35.98 -27.90 -11.66
CA GLN A 103 35.77 -27.44 -10.28
C GLN A 103 34.30 -27.55 -9.81
N SER A 104 33.35 -27.63 -10.75
CA SER A 104 31.91 -27.63 -10.50
C SER A 104 31.24 -29.02 -10.50
N VAL A 105 31.98 -30.11 -10.79
CA VAL A 105 31.44 -31.47 -10.83
C VAL A 105 31.84 -32.23 -9.56
N PHE A 106 30.83 -32.75 -8.85
CA PHE A 106 31.02 -33.46 -7.58
C PHE A 106 30.48 -34.88 -7.69
N SER A 107 31.22 -35.86 -7.16
CA SER A 107 30.67 -37.19 -6.90
C SER A 107 30.10 -37.23 -5.49
N CYS A 108 28.83 -37.63 -5.37
CA CYS A 108 28.15 -37.82 -4.09
C CYS A 108 27.95 -39.32 -3.85
N GLN A 109 28.37 -39.80 -2.68
CA GLN A 109 28.11 -41.16 -2.19
C GLN A 109 27.39 -41.06 -0.85
N LEU A 110 26.28 -41.79 -0.71
CA LEU A 110 25.51 -41.87 0.53
C LEU A 110 25.86 -43.19 1.21
N VAL A 111 26.42 -43.12 2.43
CA VAL A 111 26.85 -44.31 3.19
C VAL A 111 25.88 -44.48 4.36
N GLU A 112 25.18 -45.61 4.40
CA GLU A 112 24.29 -45.99 5.50
C GLU A 112 25.11 -46.76 6.55
N LYS A 113 24.76 -46.60 7.83
CA LYS A 113 25.51 -47.12 8.99
C LYS A 113 25.76 -48.64 8.99
N ASP A 114 24.99 -49.39 8.20
CA ASP A 114 25.10 -50.85 8.02
C ASP A 114 26.11 -51.31 6.94
N GLY A 115 26.92 -50.39 6.39
CA GLY A 115 27.98 -50.73 5.41
C GLY A 115 27.46 -51.20 4.05
N LYS A 116 26.15 -51.03 3.78
CA LYS A 116 25.55 -51.27 2.47
C LYS A 116 25.45 -49.94 1.72
N ASP A 117 26.23 -49.80 0.65
CA ASP A 117 26.08 -48.71 -0.32
C ASP A 117 24.70 -48.81 -0.99
N LYS A 118 23.71 -48.07 -0.48
CA LYS A 118 22.49 -47.80 -1.26
C LYS A 118 22.79 -46.66 -2.23
N ILE A 119 22.84 -46.98 -3.52
CA ILE A 119 22.87 -45.98 -4.58
C ILE A 119 21.47 -45.34 -4.66
N GLU A 120 21.18 -44.43 -3.73
CA GLU A 120 20.03 -43.55 -3.85
C GLU A 120 20.32 -42.48 -4.91
N LYS A 121 19.30 -42.13 -5.71
CA LYS A 121 19.48 -41.07 -6.72
C LYS A 121 19.54 -39.73 -6.00
N VAL A 122 20.72 -39.15 -5.90
CA VAL A 122 20.91 -37.82 -5.29
C VAL A 122 20.69 -36.72 -6.33
N ILE A 123 19.87 -35.72 -5.98
CA ILE A 123 19.75 -34.46 -6.73
C ILE A 123 20.46 -33.38 -5.93
N LEU A 124 21.48 -32.77 -6.52
CA LEU A 124 22.25 -31.71 -5.88
C LEU A 124 21.74 -30.34 -6.36
N ILE A 125 21.27 -29.54 -5.42
CA ILE A 125 20.65 -28.24 -5.66
C ILE A 125 21.58 -27.16 -5.10
N HIS A 126 22.27 -26.46 -5.99
CA HIS A 126 23.10 -25.32 -5.63
C HIS A 126 22.22 -24.11 -5.34
N TYR A 127 22.43 -23.47 -4.18
CA TYR A 127 21.71 -22.25 -3.83
C TYR A 127 22.65 -21.13 -3.35
N ASP A 128 22.22 -19.89 -3.59
CA ASP A 128 22.89 -18.70 -3.09
C ASP A 128 22.43 -18.42 -1.66
N GLN A 129 23.32 -18.71 -0.70
CA GLN A 129 23.05 -18.66 0.73
C GLN A 129 22.54 -17.30 1.20
N ARG A 130 23.13 -16.21 0.70
CA ARG A 130 22.73 -14.84 1.04
C ARG A 130 21.30 -14.56 0.60
N LYS A 131 20.98 -14.94 -0.64
CA LYS A 131 19.66 -14.67 -1.22
C LYS A 131 18.56 -15.43 -0.49
N VAL A 132 18.80 -16.69 -0.13
CA VAL A 132 17.85 -17.52 0.62
C VAL A 132 17.67 -17.01 2.05
N MET A 133 18.76 -16.69 2.75
CA MET A 133 18.71 -16.16 4.11
C MET A 133 17.86 -14.87 4.22
N LEU A 134 18.03 -13.95 3.27
CA LEU A 134 17.32 -12.67 3.26
C LEU A 134 15.91 -12.73 2.65
N SER A 135 15.54 -13.84 2.04
CA SER A 135 14.27 -13.96 1.33
C SER A 135 13.14 -14.36 2.24
N LYS A 136 11.99 -13.70 2.10
CA LYS A 136 10.73 -14.15 2.71
C LYS A 136 9.85 -14.76 1.63
N LEU A 137 9.55 -16.04 1.80
CA LEU A 137 8.63 -16.78 0.94
C LEU A 137 7.19 -16.37 1.27
N HIS A 138 6.47 -15.88 0.27
CA HIS A 138 5.06 -15.56 0.36
C HIS A 138 4.25 -16.76 -0.13
N GLY A 139 3.36 -17.27 0.72
CA GLY A 139 2.41 -18.29 0.30
C GLY A 139 1.53 -17.77 -0.84
N LEU A 140 1.20 -18.63 -1.80
CA LEU A 140 0.20 -18.37 -2.83
C LEU A 140 -1.22 -18.36 -2.23
N ASP A 141 -1.47 -17.51 -1.24
CA ASP A 141 -2.81 -17.21 -0.75
C ASP A 141 -3.31 -15.92 -1.43
N SER A 142 -3.59 -16.01 -2.73
CA SER A 142 -4.35 -14.97 -3.41
C SER A 142 -5.34 -15.58 -4.38
N LYS A 143 -6.62 -15.51 -3.98
CA LYS A 143 -7.82 -15.75 -4.79
C LYS A 143 -7.68 -15.15 -6.20
N THR A 144 -7.39 -15.98 -7.19
CA THR A 144 -7.89 -15.81 -8.57
C THR A 144 -9.08 -16.76 -8.73
N PRO A 145 -10.31 -16.26 -8.90
CA PRO A 145 -11.46 -17.12 -9.13
C PRO A 145 -11.48 -17.54 -10.60
N GLN A 146 -10.60 -18.47 -10.97
CA GLN A 146 -10.71 -19.30 -12.16
C GLN A 146 -9.62 -20.38 -12.06
N ASP A 147 -10.06 -21.64 -12.13
CA ASP A 147 -9.31 -22.90 -12.08
C ASP A 147 -9.18 -23.55 -10.70
N ILE A 148 -10.30 -24.09 -10.21
CA ILE A 148 -10.37 -25.01 -9.07
C ILE A 148 -10.25 -26.45 -9.58
N GLY A 149 -9.41 -27.23 -8.89
CA GLY A 149 -9.63 -28.65 -8.70
C GLY A 149 -8.41 -29.51 -8.96
N ASN A 150 -7.55 -29.65 -7.94
CA ASN A 150 -6.51 -30.67 -7.70
C ASN A 150 -5.09 -30.11 -7.44
N THR A 151 -4.77 -28.89 -7.89
CA THR A 151 -3.41 -28.33 -7.73
C THR A 151 -3.16 -27.61 -6.40
N GLU A 152 -4.21 -27.25 -5.65
CA GLU A 152 -4.09 -26.43 -4.42
C GLU A 152 -3.45 -27.18 -3.24
N MET A 153 -3.68 -28.49 -3.13
CA MET A 153 -3.15 -29.30 -2.03
C MET A 153 -1.65 -29.58 -2.25
N ASP A 154 -1.27 -29.93 -3.49
CA ASP A 154 0.12 -30.14 -3.87
C ASP A 154 0.92 -28.84 -3.86
N SER A 155 0.35 -27.71 -4.31
CA SER A 155 1.04 -26.42 -4.25
C SER A 155 1.28 -25.96 -2.81
N LYS A 156 0.34 -26.21 -1.89
CA LYS A 156 0.50 -25.87 -0.47
C LYS A 156 1.61 -26.71 0.18
N ASN A 157 1.62 -28.02 -0.09
CA ASN A 157 2.68 -28.91 0.39
C ASN A 157 4.06 -28.53 -0.18
N ILE A 158 4.15 -28.18 -1.47
CA ILE A 158 5.40 -27.73 -2.08
C ILE A 158 5.85 -26.37 -1.51
N THR A 159 4.92 -25.45 -1.23
CA THR A 159 5.28 -24.17 -0.58
C THR A 159 5.71 -24.36 0.87
N SER A 160 5.11 -25.30 1.62
CA SER A 160 5.60 -25.66 2.96
C SER A 160 6.97 -26.30 2.88
N ASP A 161 7.24 -27.09 1.83
CA ASP A 161 8.53 -27.76 1.66
C ASP A 161 9.68 -26.77 1.57
N PHE A 162 9.54 -25.77 0.69
CA PHE A 162 10.55 -24.72 0.56
C PHE A 162 10.52 -23.72 1.73
N ALA A 163 9.38 -23.51 2.37
CA ALA A 163 9.30 -22.64 3.55
C ALA A 163 10.20 -23.16 4.68
N THR A 164 10.21 -24.48 4.96
CA THR A 164 11.08 -25.03 6.02
C THR A 164 12.56 -24.91 5.69
N ILE A 165 12.94 -25.04 4.41
CA ILE A 165 14.32 -24.85 3.95
C ILE A 165 14.75 -23.39 4.13
N PHE A 166 13.92 -22.44 3.68
CA PHE A 166 14.20 -21.01 3.79
C PHE A 166 14.23 -20.57 5.26
N ASP A 167 13.29 -21.05 6.07
CA ASP A 167 13.24 -20.75 7.49
C ASP A 167 14.47 -21.33 8.21
N THR A 168 14.91 -22.56 7.88
CA THR A 168 16.14 -23.17 8.43
C THR A 168 17.37 -22.31 8.12
N VAL A 169 17.56 -21.88 6.87
CA VAL A 169 18.69 -21.02 6.50
C VAL A 169 18.59 -19.65 7.19
N SER A 170 17.39 -19.07 7.29
CA SER A 170 17.20 -17.76 7.94
C SER A 170 17.43 -17.78 9.46
N GLN A 171 17.03 -18.84 10.16
CA GLN A 171 17.20 -18.98 11.61
C GLN A 171 18.67 -19.21 11.97
N CYS A 172 19.43 -19.82 11.07
CA CYS A 172 20.87 -20.02 11.19
C CYS A 172 21.70 -18.79 10.77
N GLU A 173 21.12 -17.58 10.67
CA GLU A 173 21.85 -16.34 10.34
C GLU A 173 23.08 -16.09 11.23
N ILE A 174 23.04 -16.53 12.50
CA ILE A 174 24.16 -16.46 13.45
C ILE A 174 25.43 -17.15 12.92
N LEU A 175 25.28 -18.23 12.14
CA LEU A 175 26.41 -18.93 11.52
C LEU A 175 27.11 -18.10 10.44
N PHE A 176 26.41 -17.15 9.82
CA PHE A 176 26.88 -16.44 8.63
C PHE A 176 27.39 -15.04 8.94
N MET A 177 27.02 -14.48 10.09
CA MET A 177 27.35 -13.11 10.52
C MET A 177 28.62 -13.02 11.38
N ILE A 178 29.50 -14.04 11.35
CA ILE A 178 30.78 -14.04 12.07
C ILE A 178 31.74 -13.04 11.41
N ASP A 179 32.35 -12.15 12.20
CA ASP A 179 33.26 -11.13 11.68
C ASP A 179 34.58 -11.78 11.23
N GLN A 180 35.22 -11.23 10.19
CA GLN A 180 36.49 -11.75 9.66
C GLN A 180 37.62 -11.74 10.71
N TYR A 181 37.45 -10.91 11.74
CA TYR A 181 38.41 -10.71 12.83
C TYR A 181 38.06 -11.48 14.11
N ASP A 182 36.95 -12.22 14.13
CA ASP A 182 36.63 -13.10 15.24
C ASP A 182 37.45 -14.39 15.08
N ASP A 183 38.52 -14.52 15.88
CA ASP A 183 39.34 -15.74 15.94
C ASP A 183 38.53 -16.88 16.60
N THR A 184 37.65 -17.54 15.82
CA THR A 184 37.01 -18.77 16.28
C THR A 184 38.01 -19.93 16.19
N PRO A 185 38.03 -20.84 17.18
CA PRO A 185 38.93 -22.00 17.17
C PRO A 185 38.66 -22.96 16.00
N ILE A 186 37.49 -22.85 15.36
CA ILE A 186 37.06 -23.64 14.21
C ILE A 186 37.02 -22.74 12.99
N LYS A 187 37.62 -23.18 11.88
CA LYS A 187 37.58 -22.48 10.59
C LYS A 187 36.40 -22.99 9.76
N PHE A 188 35.56 -22.09 9.26
CA PHE A 188 34.41 -22.41 8.43
C PHE A 188 34.51 -21.75 7.05
N THR A 189 33.99 -22.41 6.01
CA THR A 189 33.54 -21.75 4.79
C THR A 189 32.02 -21.64 4.81
N HIS A 190 31.53 -20.40 4.85
CA HIS A 190 30.16 -20.02 4.61
C HIS A 190 30.16 -18.69 3.85
N TRP A 191 29.00 -18.22 3.37
CA TRP A 191 28.90 -16.85 2.91
C TRP A 191 29.26 -15.90 4.06
N GLN A 192 30.32 -15.12 3.90
CA GLN A 192 30.75 -14.10 4.85
C GLN A 192 30.36 -12.73 4.32
N THR A 193 29.86 -11.87 5.20
CA THR A 193 29.92 -10.43 4.94
C THR A 193 31.40 -10.05 4.95
N GLU A 194 31.95 -9.58 3.84
CA GLU A 194 33.23 -8.85 3.85
C GLU A 194 33.16 -7.84 5.00
N GLY A 195 34.06 -7.96 5.99
CA GLY A 195 33.86 -7.53 7.37
C GLY A 195 33.32 -6.11 7.58
N ARG A 196 32.69 -5.89 8.73
CA ARG A 196 32.15 -4.60 9.24
C ARG A 196 31.95 -3.49 8.18
N GLU A 197 30.89 -3.61 7.38
CA GLU A 197 30.11 -2.43 7.00
C GLU A 197 29.13 -2.01 8.12
N ALA A 198 29.34 -2.47 9.36
CA ALA A 198 28.93 -1.69 10.52
C ALA A 198 29.85 -0.46 10.60
N SER A 199 29.69 0.45 9.64
CA SER A 199 30.18 1.81 9.77
C SER A 199 29.81 2.26 11.17
N ILE A 200 30.77 2.86 11.89
CA ILE A 200 30.53 3.42 13.22
C ILE A 200 29.25 4.27 13.21
N ILE A 201 28.95 4.90 12.07
CA ILE A 201 27.73 5.64 11.79
C ILE A 201 26.47 4.79 11.95
N VAL A 202 26.42 3.56 11.42
CA VAL A 202 25.25 2.67 11.51
C VAL A 202 24.97 2.26 12.96
N GLU A 203 26.00 1.91 13.73
CA GLU A 203 25.81 1.54 15.14
C GLU A 203 25.46 2.76 16.00
N LEU A 204 26.05 3.93 15.73
CA LEU A 204 25.66 5.20 16.36
C LEU A 204 24.21 5.57 16.03
N VAL A 205 23.79 5.41 14.77
CA VAL A 205 22.39 5.65 14.35
C VAL A 205 21.44 4.68 15.04
N LYS A 206 21.82 3.41 15.19
CA LYS A 206 21.03 2.42 15.93
C LYS A 206 20.89 2.80 17.41
N GLN A 207 21.97 3.19 18.06
CA GLN A 207 21.96 3.65 19.46
C GLN A 207 21.14 4.94 19.64
N ALA A 208 21.27 5.88 18.69
CA ALA A 208 20.52 7.14 18.71
C ALA A 208 19.05 7.01 18.29
N SER A 209 18.68 5.97 17.54
CA SER A 209 17.32 5.82 17.00
C SER A 209 16.27 5.69 18.09
N VAL A 210 16.57 5.00 19.19
CA VAL A 210 15.64 4.77 20.31
C VAL A 210 15.31 6.07 21.05
N PRO A 211 16.28 6.87 21.55
CA PRO A 211 15.97 8.14 22.21
C PRO A 211 15.33 9.16 21.25
N ILE A 212 15.74 9.19 19.98
CA ILE A 212 15.12 10.06 18.97
C ILE A 212 13.65 9.66 18.75
N CYS A 213 13.34 8.37 18.59
CA CYS A 213 11.97 7.90 18.45
C CYS A 213 11.12 8.21 19.69
N MET A 214 11.69 8.08 20.89
CA MET A 214 11.00 8.44 22.14
C MET A 214 10.67 9.94 22.21
N ALA A 215 11.64 10.79 21.88
CA ALA A 215 11.43 12.24 21.84
C ALA A 215 10.39 12.63 20.78
N LEU A 216 10.52 12.11 19.55
CA LEU A 216 9.55 12.35 18.48
C LEU A 216 8.16 11.83 18.85
N SER A 217 8.06 10.64 19.43
CA SER A 217 6.78 10.10 19.91
C SER A 217 6.14 11.02 20.95
N PHE A 218 6.92 11.58 21.89
CA PHE A 218 6.42 12.54 22.86
C PHE A 218 5.92 13.84 22.20
N PHE A 219 6.67 14.38 21.23
CA PHE A 219 6.22 15.56 20.47
C PHE A 219 4.94 15.29 19.68
N VAL A 220 4.86 14.16 18.99
CA VAL A 220 3.71 13.80 18.17
C VAL A 220 2.47 13.54 19.04
N THR A 221 2.61 12.90 20.21
CA THR A 221 1.49 12.73 21.14
C THR A 221 1.07 14.04 21.77
N LEU A 222 2.00 14.95 22.07
CA LEU A 222 1.69 16.29 22.55
C LEU A 222 0.90 17.09 21.50
N VAL A 223 1.34 17.08 20.24
CA VAL A 223 0.62 17.74 19.13
C VAL A 223 -0.77 17.12 18.93
N SER A 224 -0.86 15.79 18.96
CA SER A 224 -2.14 15.08 18.88
C SER A 224 -3.07 15.47 20.03
N TYR A 225 -2.55 15.53 21.26
CA TYR A 225 -3.31 15.93 22.43
C TYR A 225 -3.80 17.37 22.29
N ILE A 226 -2.96 18.32 21.90
CA ILE A 226 -3.34 19.73 21.70
C ILE A 226 -4.43 19.86 20.62
N SER A 227 -4.28 19.13 19.50
CA SER A 227 -5.27 19.12 18.41
C SER A 227 -6.64 18.56 18.86
N LEU A 228 -6.65 17.62 19.80
CA LEU A 228 -7.88 17.00 20.30
C LEU A 228 -8.52 17.77 21.48
N SER A 229 -7.72 18.47 22.30
CA SER A 229 -8.14 18.93 23.64
C SER A 229 -8.53 20.40 23.74
N VAL A 230 -7.91 21.33 23.01
CA VAL A 230 -8.05 22.78 23.35
C VAL A 230 -8.83 23.61 22.34
N LEU A 231 -8.78 23.31 21.03
CA LEU A 231 -9.34 24.21 20.00
C LEU A 231 -10.54 23.67 19.20
N LEU A 232 -10.79 22.35 19.21
CA LEU A 232 -11.66 21.70 18.21
C LEU A 232 -12.86 20.93 18.76
N ASN A 233 -13.03 20.85 20.09
CA ASN A 233 -14.15 20.13 20.69
C ASN A 233 -15.46 20.96 20.77
N VAL A 234 -15.45 22.20 20.27
CA VAL A 234 -16.64 23.06 20.20
C VAL A 234 -17.40 22.76 18.89
N TRP A 235 -18.72 22.60 18.99
CA TRP A 235 -19.58 22.06 17.91
C TRP A 235 -19.35 22.60 16.48
N PRO A 236 -19.28 23.92 16.22
CA PRO A 236 -19.08 24.40 14.85
C PRO A 236 -17.67 24.06 14.31
N LEU A 237 -16.65 24.12 15.16
CA LEU A 237 -15.26 23.87 14.77
C LEU A 237 -15.03 22.38 14.49
N ARG A 238 -15.62 21.48 15.28
CA ARG A 238 -15.58 20.03 15.01
C ARG A 238 -16.23 19.67 13.68
N PHE A 239 -17.35 20.30 13.36
CA PHE A 239 -18.03 20.10 12.08
C PHE A 239 -17.16 20.58 10.91
N LEU A 240 -16.62 21.80 10.98
CA LEU A 240 -15.70 22.34 9.97
C LEU A 240 -14.47 21.47 9.78
N TRP A 241 -13.85 21.03 10.87
CA TRP A 241 -12.68 20.15 10.86
C TRP A 241 -12.95 18.82 10.16
N SER A 242 -14.13 18.24 10.36
CA SER A 242 -14.53 17.01 9.67
C SER A 242 -14.80 17.19 8.16
N LYS A 243 -14.83 18.43 7.67
CA LYS A 243 -15.16 18.79 6.28
C LYS A 243 -13.98 19.26 5.47
N LEU A 244 -13.00 19.89 6.09
CA LEU A 244 -11.78 20.33 5.43
C LEU A 244 -10.90 19.11 5.11
N SER A 245 -10.48 19.01 3.86
CA SER A 245 -9.63 17.91 3.42
C SER A 245 -8.25 17.97 4.08
N THR A 246 -7.77 19.17 4.37
CA THR A 246 -6.52 19.43 5.07
C THR A 246 -6.50 18.83 6.47
N CYS A 247 -7.54 19.10 7.24
CA CYS A 247 -7.71 18.58 8.59
C CYS A 247 -7.71 17.04 8.62
N VAL A 248 -8.40 16.41 7.66
CA VAL A 248 -8.44 14.95 7.52
C VAL A 248 -7.06 14.39 7.15
N GLN A 249 -6.37 15.01 6.17
CA GLN A 249 -5.05 14.56 5.74
C GLN A 249 -3.99 14.75 6.83
N VAL A 250 -4.04 15.86 7.58
CA VAL A 250 -3.13 16.11 8.72
C VAL A 250 -3.37 15.09 9.83
N ALA A 251 -4.62 14.81 10.18
CA ALA A 251 -4.94 13.77 11.17
C ALA A 251 -4.40 12.40 10.74
N HIS A 252 -4.62 12.01 9.49
CA HIS A 252 -4.12 10.76 8.94
C HIS A 252 -2.58 10.67 8.93
N ARG A 253 -1.89 11.77 8.57
CA ARG A 253 -0.42 11.83 8.62
C ARG A 253 0.11 11.79 10.05
N LEU A 254 -0.60 12.37 11.01
CA LEU A 254 -0.24 12.32 12.42
C LEU A 254 -0.33 10.87 12.96
N GLU A 255 -1.37 10.12 12.61
CA GLU A 255 -1.50 8.70 12.94
C GLU A 255 -0.34 7.87 12.35
N HIS A 256 0.04 8.13 11.09
CA HIS A 256 1.19 7.46 10.47
C HIS A 256 2.50 7.78 11.20
N LEU A 257 2.71 9.05 11.58
CA LEU A 257 3.88 9.45 12.37
C LEU A 257 3.90 8.78 13.74
N GLN A 258 2.75 8.65 14.43
CA GLN A 258 2.65 7.90 15.69
C GLN A 258 3.07 6.43 15.51
N MET A 259 2.60 5.77 14.45
CA MET A 259 2.96 4.39 14.16
C MET A 259 4.46 4.20 13.83
N ILE A 260 5.06 5.14 13.11
CA ILE A 260 6.49 5.13 12.76
C ILE A 260 7.36 5.36 14.00
N THR A 261 6.99 6.36 14.82
CA THR A 261 7.75 6.77 16.03
C THR A 261 7.54 5.86 17.24
N SER A 262 6.60 4.92 17.16
CA SER A 262 6.38 3.95 18.23
C SER A 262 7.64 3.15 18.55
N THR A 263 8.00 3.09 19.84
CA THR A 263 9.18 2.40 20.36
C THR A 263 9.06 0.88 20.36
N THR A 264 7.91 0.34 19.91
CA THR A 264 7.66 -1.10 19.84
C THR A 264 8.46 -1.73 18.68
N LYS A 265 9.35 -2.67 19.01
CA LYS A 265 10.06 -3.47 18.01
C LYS A 265 9.03 -4.29 17.22
N ALA A 266 9.11 -4.23 15.88
CA ALA A 266 8.27 -5.07 15.03
C ALA A 266 8.61 -6.55 15.28
N GLN A 267 7.62 -7.35 15.67
CA GLN A 267 7.82 -8.77 15.96
C GLN A 267 7.68 -9.62 14.70
N THR A 268 6.88 -9.15 13.74
CA THR A 268 6.61 -9.84 12.48
C THR A 268 7.16 -9.08 11.28
N HIS A 269 7.48 -9.83 10.23
CA HIS A 269 7.94 -9.26 8.96
C HIS A 269 6.91 -8.33 8.32
N SER A 270 5.61 -8.64 8.44
CA SER A 270 4.51 -7.82 7.92
C SER A 270 4.41 -6.47 8.64
N GLU A 271 4.57 -6.45 9.96
CA GLU A 271 4.62 -5.20 10.74
C GLU A 271 5.83 -4.34 10.36
N PHE A 272 6.99 -4.96 10.18
CA PHE A 272 8.19 -4.29 9.70
C PHE A 272 7.96 -3.66 8.33
N MET A 273 7.46 -4.44 7.37
CA MET A 273 7.14 -3.96 6.02
C MET A 273 6.11 -2.82 6.06
N ARG A 274 5.11 -2.89 6.94
CA ARG A 274 4.13 -1.81 7.13
C ARG A 274 4.80 -0.53 7.63
N LYS A 275 5.59 -0.59 8.71
CA LYS A 275 6.31 0.58 9.25
C LYS A 275 7.29 1.16 8.23
N ALA A 276 8.00 0.32 7.48
CA ALA A 276 8.95 0.76 6.46
C ALA A 276 8.25 1.42 5.25
N ASN A 277 7.14 0.84 4.76
CA ASN A 277 6.32 1.45 3.71
C ASN A 277 5.77 2.83 4.15
N LEU A 278 5.29 2.95 5.39
CA LEU A 278 4.82 4.23 5.93
C LEU A 278 5.95 5.26 6.00
N PHE A 279 7.13 4.86 6.50
CA PHE A 279 8.29 5.74 6.61
C PHE A 279 8.78 6.24 5.24
N VAL A 280 8.94 5.35 4.27
CA VAL A 280 9.37 5.73 2.91
C VAL A 280 8.30 6.55 2.19
N SER A 281 7.01 6.24 2.35
CA SER A 281 5.91 7.06 1.83
C SER A 281 5.96 8.49 2.40
N PHE A 282 6.20 8.63 3.70
CA PHE A 282 6.37 9.93 4.33
C PHE A 282 7.57 10.71 3.76
N LEU A 283 8.74 10.07 3.64
CA LEU A 283 9.93 10.70 3.06
C LEU A 283 9.72 11.15 1.61
N ILE A 284 9.09 10.31 0.78
CA ILE A 284 8.77 10.65 -0.61
C ILE A 284 7.79 11.82 -0.67
N ASP A 285 6.76 11.82 0.18
CA ASP A 285 5.78 12.91 0.21
C ASP A 285 6.43 14.25 0.60
N VAL A 286 7.30 14.25 1.60
CA VAL A 286 8.08 15.44 2.00
C VAL A 286 9.05 15.86 0.90
N ALA A 287 9.76 14.92 0.27
CA ALA A 287 10.68 15.23 -0.83
C ALA A 287 9.94 15.87 -2.02
N LEU A 288 8.79 15.32 -2.41
CA LEU A 288 7.93 15.91 -3.44
C LEU A 288 7.40 17.28 -3.03
N GLY A 289 7.08 17.48 -1.75
CA GLY A 289 6.70 18.76 -1.19
C GLY A 289 7.81 19.82 -1.26
N ILE A 290 9.05 19.45 -0.92
CA ILE A 290 10.23 20.33 -1.04
C ILE A 290 10.50 20.67 -2.51
N LEU A 291 10.38 19.71 -3.42
CA LEU A 291 10.48 19.96 -4.86
C LEU A 291 9.41 20.95 -5.34
N LEU A 292 8.17 20.82 -4.84
CA LEU A 292 7.10 21.78 -5.12
C LEU A 292 7.44 23.18 -4.58
N ILE A 293 7.98 23.31 -3.36
CA ILE A 293 8.43 24.59 -2.80
C ILE A 293 9.51 25.20 -3.69
N SER A 294 10.54 24.43 -4.03
CA SER A 294 11.63 24.89 -4.88
C SER A 294 11.09 25.44 -6.20
N TRP A 295 10.16 24.73 -6.82
CA TRP A 295 9.50 25.16 -8.06
C TRP A 295 8.63 26.41 -7.88
N LEU A 296 7.86 26.50 -6.79
CA LEU A 296 6.87 27.54 -6.54
C LEU A 296 7.52 28.89 -6.16
N TYR A 297 8.58 28.86 -5.35
CA TYR A 297 9.28 30.06 -4.90
C TYR A 297 10.33 30.57 -5.89
N GLN A 298 10.76 29.72 -6.83
CA GLN A 298 11.69 30.14 -7.88
C GLN A 298 11.04 31.20 -8.79
N LYS A 299 11.75 32.30 -9.05
CA LYS A 299 11.32 33.39 -9.97
C LYS A 299 9.97 34.04 -9.62
N ASN A 300 9.63 34.10 -8.33
CA ASN A 300 8.39 34.72 -7.84
C ASN A 300 7.10 34.21 -8.53
N ARG A 301 6.99 32.90 -8.78
CA ARG A 301 5.78 32.32 -9.41
C ARG A 301 4.54 32.46 -8.54
N ILE A 302 4.69 32.55 -7.21
CA ILE A 302 3.56 32.81 -6.29
C ILE A 302 2.91 34.15 -6.62
N GLY A 303 3.70 35.22 -6.78
CA GLY A 303 3.19 36.52 -7.20
C GLY A 303 2.53 36.48 -8.59
N GLN A 304 3.09 35.70 -9.53
CA GLN A 304 2.46 35.50 -10.85
C GLN A 304 1.11 34.77 -10.76
N LEU A 305 1.01 33.72 -9.95
CA LEU A 305 -0.23 32.98 -9.71
C LEU A 305 -1.28 33.85 -9.02
N ALA A 306 -0.87 34.63 -8.01
CA ALA A 306 -1.74 35.58 -7.33
C ALA A 306 -2.25 36.66 -8.30
N GLY A 307 -1.37 37.24 -9.10
CA GLY A 307 -1.70 38.24 -10.11
C GLY A 307 -2.58 37.71 -11.25
N ALA A 308 -2.50 36.41 -11.55
CA ALA A 308 -3.37 35.77 -12.54
C ALA A 308 -4.74 35.36 -11.98
N LEU A 309 -4.88 35.21 -10.66
CA LEU A 309 -6.11 34.70 -10.04
C LEU A 309 -7.30 35.66 -10.18
N VAL A 310 -7.07 36.97 -10.03
CA VAL A 310 -8.13 37.98 -10.16
C VAL A 310 -8.63 38.09 -11.61
N PRO A 311 -7.76 38.27 -12.64
CA PRO A 311 -8.20 38.23 -14.04
C PRO A 311 -8.90 36.94 -14.44
N PHE A 312 -8.47 35.80 -13.89
CA PHE A 312 -9.15 34.52 -14.11
C PHE A 312 -10.55 34.51 -13.48
N ALA A 313 -10.69 35.01 -12.25
CA ALA A 313 -11.99 35.15 -11.60
C ALA A 313 -12.92 36.08 -12.39
N ASP A 314 -12.41 37.20 -12.92
CA ASP A 314 -13.17 38.10 -13.80
C ASP A 314 -13.64 37.43 -15.08
N TYR A 315 -12.77 36.65 -15.72
CA TYR A 315 -13.13 35.88 -16.90
C TYR A 315 -14.25 34.87 -16.60
N ILE A 316 -14.12 34.10 -15.50
CA ILE A 316 -15.16 33.16 -15.08
C ILE A 316 -16.46 33.88 -14.71
N ALA A 317 -16.40 35.03 -14.03
CA ALA A 317 -17.57 35.84 -13.71
C ALA A 317 -18.31 36.25 -14.99
N LYS A 318 -17.58 36.72 -16.00
CA LYS A 318 -18.13 37.13 -17.29
C LYS A 318 -18.76 35.97 -18.05
N GLU A 319 -18.11 34.81 -18.11
CA GLU A 319 -18.67 33.62 -18.76
C GLU A 319 -19.94 33.13 -18.03
N LEU A 320 -19.97 33.17 -16.70
CA LEU A 320 -21.17 32.85 -15.93
C LEU A 320 -22.29 33.88 -16.18
N GLN A 321 -21.98 35.17 -16.28
CA GLN A 321 -22.96 36.20 -16.63
C GLN A 321 -23.52 35.99 -18.02
N ASN A 322 -22.68 35.77 -19.04
CA ASN A 322 -23.09 35.48 -20.41
C ASN A 322 -23.99 34.22 -20.47
N LEU A 323 -23.64 33.17 -19.72
CA LEU A 323 -24.43 31.95 -19.63
C LEU A 323 -25.82 32.21 -19.01
N LEU A 324 -25.90 33.04 -17.97
CA LEU A 324 -27.15 33.43 -17.35
C LEU A 324 -28.00 34.32 -18.27
N GLU A 325 -27.39 35.27 -18.98
CA GLU A 325 -28.08 36.11 -19.96
C GLU A 325 -28.63 35.30 -21.12
N TRP A 326 -27.86 34.31 -21.61
CA TRP A 326 -28.31 33.35 -22.61
C TRP A 326 -29.50 32.52 -22.10
N LEU A 327 -29.43 32.10 -20.84
CA LEU A 327 -30.50 31.34 -20.17
C LEU A 327 -31.78 32.18 -19.99
N MET A 328 -31.63 33.49 -19.73
CA MET A 328 -32.72 34.47 -19.60
C MET A 328 -33.43 34.85 -20.92
N GLY A 329 -32.85 34.46 -22.06
CA GLY A 329 -33.35 34.78 -23.39
C GLY A 329 -34.28 33.69 -23.94
N ALA A 330 -33.76 32.91 -24.88
CA ALA A 330 -34.44 31.78 -25.52
C ALA A 330 -33.46 30.61 -25.70
N PRO A 331 -33.01 29.99 -24.60
CA PRO A 331 -31.99 28.94 -24.65
C PRO A 331 -32.49 27.77 -25.50
N ALA A 332 -31.72 27.41 -26.53
CA ALA A 332 -32.03 26.33 -27.48
C ALA A 332 -33.46 26.39 -28.09
N GLY A 333 -34.05 27.59 -28.20
CA GLY A 333 -35.41 27.78 -28.73
C GLY A 333 -36.54 27.40 -27.77
N LEU A 334 -36.23 27.06 -26.52
CA LEU A 334 -37.23 26.78 -25.49
C LEU A 334 -37.91 28.07 -25.03
N LYS A 335 -39.24 28.14 -25.12
CA LYS A 335 -40.03 29.25 -24.61
C LYS A 335 -40.13 29.17 -23.09
N MET A 336 -39.20 29.84 -22.40
CA MET A 336 -39.18 29.96 -20.94
C MET A 336 -40.31 30.88 -20.43
N ASN A 337 -40.69 30.71 -19.16
CA ASN A 337 -41.55 31.67 -18.48
C ASN A 337 -40.74 32.94 -18.14
N LYS A 338 -40.99 34.04 -18.87
CA LYS A 338 -40.22 35.29 -18.77
C LYS A 338 -40.16 35.88 -17.35
N ALA A 339 -41.27 35.82 -16.59
CA ALA A 339 -41.33 36.42 -15.27
C ALA A 339 -40.44 35.66 -14.26
N LEU A 340 -40.57 34.32 -14.25
CA LEU A 340 -39.75 33.47 -13.39
C LEU A 340 -38.27 33.56 -13.76
N ASP A 341 -37.99 33.55 -15.06
CA ASP A 341 -36.64 33.59 -15.60
C ASP A 341 -35.92 34.90 -15.27
N GLN A 342 -36.62 36.05 -15.37
CA GLN A 342 -36.08 37.33 -14.92
C GLN A 342 -35.78 37.38 -13.42
N VAL A 343 -36.63 36.79 -12.58
CA VAL A 343 -36.41 36.75 -11.12
C VAL A 343 -35.21 35.86 -10.78
N LEU A 344 -35.14 34.66 -11.34
CA LEU A 344 -34.02 33.72 -11.12
C LEU A 344 -32.70 34.29 -11.65
N GLY A 345 -32.71 34.80 -12.89
CA GLY A 345 -31.54 35.39 -13.51
C GLY A 345 -30.97 36.56 -12.72
N ARG A 346 -31.80 37.53 -12.31
CA ARG A 346 -31.37 38.64 -11.45
C ARG A 346 -30.83 38.17 -10.10
N PHE A 347 -31.48 37.18 -9.49
CA PHE A 347 -31.04 36.60 -8.23
C PHE A 347 -29.63 36.00 -8.34
N PHE A 348 -29.37 35.17 -9.36
CA PHE A 348 -28.06 34.53 -9.51
C PHE A 348 -26.98 35.52 -10.00
N LEU A 349 -27.32 36.46 -10.89
CA LEU A 349 -26.43 37.55 -11.30
C LEU A 349 -25.96 38.36 -10.10
N TYR A 350 -26.87 38.71 -9.18
CA TYR A 350 -26.51 39.42 -7.95
C TYR A 350 -25.48 38.65 -7.12
N HIS A 351 -25.61 37.33 -7.01
CA HIS A 351 -24.63 36.51 -6.29
C HIS A 351 -23.28 36.42 -7.00
N ILE A 352 -23.25 36.39 -8.34
CA ILE A 352 -21.99 36.47 -9.11
C ILE A 352 -21.31 37.80 -8.83
N HIS A 353 -22.05 38.91 -8.84
CA HIS A 353 -21.52 40.24 -8.50
C HIS A 353 -20.97 40.29 -7.07
N LEU A 354 -21.69 39.75 -6.09
CA LEU A 354 -21.22 39.67 -4.71
C LEU A 354 -19.91 38.87 -4.61
N TRP A 355 -19.85 37.70 -5.27
CA TRP A 355 -18.66 36.85 -5.28
C TRP A 355 -17.46 37.57 -5.89
N ILE A 356 -17.59 38.16 -7.09
CA ILE A 356 -16.47 38.84 -7.73
C ILE A 356 -16.03 40.08 -6.95
N SER A 357 -16.95 40.85 -6.35
CA SER A 357 -16.61 41.95 -5.45
C SER A 357 -15.83 41.48 -4.22
N TYR A 358 -16.17 40.31 -3.66
CA TYR A 358 -15.41 39.72 -2.56
C TYR A 358 -14.01 39.31 -2.98
N ILE A 359 -13.83 38.71 -4.16
CA ILE A 359 -12.49 38.37 -4.69
C ILE A 359 -11.63 39.62 -4.86
N HIS A 360 -12.19 40.71 -5.40
CA HIS A 360 -11.48 41.99 -5.50
C HIS A 360 -11.09 42.56 -4.13
N LEU A 361 -11.97 42.46 -3.13
CA LEU A 361 -11.67 42.88 -1.76
C LEU A 361 -10.54 42.03 -1.14
N MET A 362 -10.48 40.75 -1.47
CA MET A 362 -9.44 39.83 -1.00
C MET A 362 -8.13 39.94 -1.79
N SER A 363 -8.12 40.58 -2.97
CA SER A 363 -6.97 40.73 -3.87
C SER A 363 -5.63 41.03 -3.17
N PRO A 364 -5.52 42.02 -2.25
CA PRO A 364 -4.24 42.34 -1.61
C PRO A 364 -3.71 41.21 -0.69
N PHE A 365 -4.58 40.30 -0.25
CA PHE A 365 -4.21 39.19 0.64
C PHE A 365 -3.94 37.88 -0.09
N ILE A 366 -4.33 37.74 -1.38
CA ILE A 366 -4.21 36.49 -2.14
C ILE A 366 -2.75 36.03 -2.22
N GLU A 367 -1.81 36.94 -2.51
CA GLU A 367 -0.38 36.59 -2.59
C GLU A 367 0.14 36.05 -1.26
N MET A 368 -0.23 36.69 -0.15
CA MET A 368 0.14 36.24 1.20
C MET A 368 -0.45 34.87 1.53
N ILE A 369 -1.73 34.63 1.19
CA ILE A 369 -2.40 33.34 1.41
C ILE A 369 -1.70 32.24 0.60
N LEU A 370 -1.43 32.49 -0.69
CA LEU A 370 -0.73 31.53 -1.55
C LEU A 370 0.71 31.29 -1.10
N TRP A 371 1.37 32.29 -0.53
CA TRP A 371 2.70 32.16 0.06
C TRP A 371 2.68 31.18 1.24
N TYR A 372 1.78 31.37 2.22
CA TYR A 372 1.67 30.44 3.36
C TYR A 372 1.16 29.05 2.93
N ALA A 373 0.25 28.98 1.95
CA ALA A 373 -0.17 27.71 1.36
C ALA A 373 1.01 26.99 0.67
N GLY A 374 1.88 27.73 -0.02
CA GLY A 374 3.11 27.19 -0.61
C GLY A 374 4.08 26.67 0.44
N LEU A 375 4.26 27.39 1.54
CA LEU A 375 5.13 26.98 2.64
C LEU A 375 4.69 25.65 3.27
N SER A 376 3.38 25.41 3.36
CA SER A 376 2.83 24.17 3.94
C SER A 376 3.28 22.89 3.23
N ALA A 377 3.72 22.98 1.97
CA ALA A 377 4.28 21.86 1.22
C ALA A 377 5.55 21.27 1.86
N CYS A 378 6.18 21.96 2.83
CA CYS A 378 7.31 21.43 3.59
C CYS A 378 6.90 20.22 4.45
N LEU A 379 5.63 20.13 4.81
CA LEU A 379 5.06 19.01 5.56
C LEU A 379 4.69 17.83 4.65
N GLY A 380 4.71 18.01 3.32
CA GLY A 380 4.39 17.00 2.33
C GLY A 380 3.54 17.54 1.17
N LEU A 381 3.69 16.94 -0.01
CA LEU A 381 2.88 17.26 -1.19
C LEU A 381 1.39 16.99 -0.94
N THR A 382 1.03 15.91 -0.24
CA THR A 382 -0.37 15.58 0.06
C THR A 382 -1.08 16.64 0.90
N ILE A 383 -0.37 17.29 1.83
CA ILE A 383 -0.93 18.38 2.64
C ILE A 383 -1.13 19.63 1.76
N ALA A 384 -0.17 19.96 0.90
CA ALA A 384 -0.33 21.07 -0.03
C ALA A 384 -1.52 20.87 -0.99
N LEU A 385 -1.70 19.66 -1.53
CA LEU A 385 -2.81 19.33 -2.42
C LEU A 385 -4.17 19.38 -1.72
N SER A 386 -4.24 18.97 -0.45
CA SER A 386 -5.48 19.13 0.33
C SER A 386 -5.79 20.61 0.59
N ILE A 387 -4.80 21.47 0.84
CA ILE A 387 -5.01 22.92 0.94
C ILE A 387 -5.56 23.48 -0.38
N VAL A 388 -5.00 23.07 -1.52
CA VAL A 388 -5.51 23.46 -2.84
C VAL A 388 -6.96 23.01 -3.04
N SER A 389 -7.31 21.79 -2.63
CA SER A 389 -8.70 21.30 -2.71
C SER A 389 -9.66 22.15 -1.87
N ASP A 390 -9.25 22.55 -0.67
CA ASP A 390 -10.03 23.42 0.23
C ASP A 390 -10.16 24.85 -0.33
N ILE A 391 -9.11 25.41 -0.94
CA ILE A 391 -9.15 26.70 -1.65
C ILE A 391 -10.12 26.64 -2.84
N ILE A 392 -10.09 25.57 -3.64
CA ILE A 392 -11.04 25.36 -4.74
C ILE A 392 -12.47 25.26 -4.20
N ALA A 393 -12.69 24.55 -3.08
CA ALA A 393 -14.00 24.44 -2.44
C ALA A 393 -14.56 25.82 -2.02
N LEU A 394 -13.70 26.67 -1.45
CA LEU A 394 -14.05 28.02 -1.03
C LEU A 394 -14.33 28.93 -2.22
N LEU A 395 -13.45 28.93 -3.23
CA LEU A 395 -13.58 29.77 -4.42
C LEU A 395 -14.87 29.45 -5.21
N THR A 396 -15.23 28.16 -5.27
CA THR A 396 -16.42 27.66 -5.98
C THR A 396 -17.66 27.51 -5.10
N PHE A 397 -17.63 28.04 -3.87
CA PHE A 397 -18.76 27.95 -2.93
C PHE A 397 -20.06 28.52 -3.51
N HIS A 398 -19.97 29.62 -4.27
CA HIS A 398 -21.13 30.23 -4.94
C HIS A 398 -21.81 29.25 -5.93
N ILE A 399 -21.04 28.45 -6.67
CA ILE A 399 -21.56 27.42 -7.59
C ILE A 399 -22.28 26.32 -6.81
N TYR A 400 -21.74 25.93 -5.64
CA TYR A 400 -22.43 25.00 -4.75
C TYR A 400 -23.76 25.56 -4.25
N CYS A 401 -23.82 26.83 -3.86
CA CYS A 401 -25.06 27.50 -3.48
C CYS A 401 -26.07 27.51 -4.64
N PHE A 402 -25.64 27.81 -5.86
CA PHE A 402 -26.52 27.79 -7.05
C PHE A 402 -27.11 26.41 -7.30
N TYR A 403 -26.27 25.38 -7.22
CA TYR A 403 -26.72 23.99 -7.29
C TYR A 403 -27.75 23.67 -6.20
N VAL A 404 -27.48 24.03 -4.94
CA VAL A 404 -28.41 23.77 -3.83
C VAL A 404 -29.74 24.49 -4.03
N TYR A 405 -29.73 25.77 -4.40
CA TYR A 405 -30.95 26.55 -4.64
C TYR A 405 -31.74 25.98 -5.83
N GLY A 406 -31.06 25.69 -6.94
CA GLY A 406 -31.68 25.06 -8.11
C GLY A 406 -32.28 23.70 -7.79
N ALA A 407 -31.54 22.84 -7.08
CA ALA A 407 -31.99 21.51 -6.67
C ALA A 407 -33.23 21.60 -5.78
N ARG A 408 -33.23 22.48 -4.77
CA ARG A 408 -34.37 22.65 -3.86
C ARG A 408 -35.61 23.19 -4.57
N LEU A 409 -35.46 24.17 -5.46
CA LEU A 409 -36.58 24.70 -6.25
C LEU A 409 -37.14 23.66 -7.23
N TYR A 410 -36.27 22.89 -7.90
CA TYR A 410 -36.69 21.82 -8.79
C TYR A 410 -37.39 20.69 -8.03
N CYS A 411 -36.81 20.24 -6.92
CA CYS A 411 -37.36 19.25 -6.01
C CYS A 411 -38.75 19.67 -5.50
N PHE A 412 -38.91 20.92 -5.05
CA PHE A 412 -40.20 21.49 -4.65
C PHE A 412 -41.25 21.37 -5.77
N LYS A 413 -40.89 21.67 -7.02
CA LYS A 413 -41.80 21.57 -8.17
C LYS A 413 -42.18 20.13 -8.50
N ILE A 414 -41.22 19.20 -8.47
CA ILE A 414 -41.50 17.77 -8.72
C ILE A 414 -42.42 17.19 -7.64
N TYR A 415 -42.17 17.48 -6.35
CA TYR A 415 -43.05 17.05 -5.26
C TYR A 415 -44.42 17.74 -5.32
N GLY A 416 -44.47 19.02 -5.65
CA GLY A 416 -45.71 19.78 -5.85
C GLY A 416 -46.58 19.18 -6.96
N LEU A 417 -46.00 18.95 -8.14
CA LEU A 417 -46.67 18.30 -9.27
C LEU A 417 -47.10 16.87 -8.92
N SER A 418 -46.24 16.11 -8.23
CA SER A 418 -46.57 14.75 -7.79
C SER A 418 -47.73 14.71 -6.79
N SER A 419 -47.82 15.71 -5.91
CA SER A 419 -48.91 15.84 -4.94
C SER A 419 -50.22 16.21 -5.62
N LEU A 420 -50.21 17.22 -6.49
CA LEU A 420 -51.37 17.66 -7.26
C LEU A 420 -51.86 16.60 -8.25
N TRP A 421 -50.95 15.81 -8.83
CA TRP A 421 -51.34 14.66 -9.64
C TRP A 421 -52.12 13.61 -8.85
N ARG A 422 -51.82 13.43 -7.56
CA ARG A 422 -52.59 12.53 -6.69
C ARG A 422 -53.96 13.13 -6.37
N LEU A 423 -54.05 14.44 -6.16
CA LEU A 423 -55.30 15.18 -5.95
C LEU A 423 -56.31 14.91 -7.08
N PHE A 424 -55.89 14.99 -8.36
CA PHE A 424 -56.77 14.69 -9.50
C PHE A 424 -57.28 13.24 -9.55
N ARG A 425 -56.52 12.31 -8.96
CA ARG A 425 -56.89 10.90 -8.89
C ARG A 425 -57.72 10.55 -7.66
N GLY A 426 -58.12 11.54 -6.85
CA GLY A 426 -58.80 11.30 -5.58
C GLY A 426 -57.91 10.60 -4.55
N LYS A 427 -56.60 10.87 -4.58
CA LYS A 427 -55.60 10.19 -3.73
C LYS A 427 -54.80 11.19 -2.89
N LYS A 428 -54.46 10.80 -1.66
CA LYS A 428 -53.66 11.58 -0.69
C LYS A 428 -52.50 10.74 -0.16
N TRP A 429 -51.33 11.35 0.07
CA TRP A 429 -50.28 10.71 0.84
C TRP A 429 -50.54 10.85 2.34
N ASN A 430 -50.58 9.73 3.04
CA ASN A 430 -50.71 9.70 4.49
C ASN A 430 -49.32 9.55 5.12
N VAL A 431 -48.82 10.61 5.73
CA VAL A 431 -47.50 10.64 6.37
C VAL A 431 -47.43 9.68 7.57
N LEU A 432 -48.53 9.51 8.31
CA LEU A 432 -48.57 8.65 9.50
C LEU A 432 -48.48 7.16 9.14
N ARG A 433 -49.06 6.77 8.00
CA ARG A 433 -49.09 5.37 7.54
C ARG A 433 -48.15 5.09 6.36
N GLN A 434 -47.38 6.09 5.92
CA GLN A 434 -46.45 6.03 4.78
C GLN A 434 -47.04 5.36 3.53
N ARG A 435 -48.31 5.65 3.22
CA ARG A 435 -49.04 5.05 2.09
C ARG A 435 -49.96 6.05 1.38
N VAL A 436 -50.44 5.70 0.19
CA VAL A 436 -51.43 6.50 -0.56
C VAL A 436 -52.84 6.03 -0.21
N ASP A 437 -53.67 6.92 0.31
CA ASP A 437 -55.09 6.69 0.66
C ASP A 437 -56.01 7.36 -0.37
N SER A 438 -57.22 6.83 -0.56
CA SER A 438 -58.29 7.49 -1.33
C SER A 438 -58.94 8.60 -0.50
N CYS A 439 -59.28 9.72 -1.13
CA CYS A 439 -59.92 10.87 -0.50
C CYS A 439 -60.91 11.51 -1.48
N SER A 440 -62.11 11.82 -1.01
CA SER A 440 -63.12 12.59 -1.74
C SER A 440 -62.80 14.08 -1.62
N TYR A 441 -62.64 14.76 -2.75
CA TYR A 441 -62.36 16.19 -2.82
C TYR A 441 -63.56 16.93 -3.41
N ASP A 442 -63.84 18.14 -2.89
CA ASP A 442 -64.88 19.01 -3.42
C ASP A 442 -64.46 19.61 -4.77
N LEU A 443 -65.44 20.06 -5.57
CA LEU A 443 -65.20 20.65 -6.89
C LEU A 443 -64.25 21.87 -6.83
N ASP A 444 -64.41 22.72 -5.82
CA ASP A 444 -63.56 23.91 -5.62
C ASP A 444 -62.10 23.54 -5.35
N GLN A 445 -61.87 22.48 -4.55
CA GLN A 445 -60.53 21.98 -4.24
C GLN A 445 -59.86 21.39 -5.49
N LEU A 446 -60.62 20.67 -6.31
CA LEU A 446 -60.14 20.13 -7.59
C LEU A 446 -59.81 21.25 -8.59
N PHE A 447 -60.63 22.31 -8.63
CA PHE A 447 -60.41 23.47 -9.47
C PHE A 447 -59.12 24.20 -9.10
N ILE A 448 -58.93 24.54 -7.81
CA ILE A 448 -57.70 25.18 -7.31
C ILE A 448 -56.49 24.28 -7.60
N GLY A 449 -56.61 22.98 -7.38
CA GLY A 449 -55.57 22.01 -7.69
C GLY A 449 -55.16 22.00 -9.16
N THR A 450 -56.13 22.11 -10.07
CA THR A 450 -55.93 22.15 -11.52
C THR A 450 -55.20 23.43 -11.93
N LEU A 451 -55.60 24.57 -11.38
CA LEU A 451 -54.94 25.85 -11.61
C LEU A 451 -53.48 25.81 -11.11
N LEU A 452 -53.24 25.35 -9.88
CA LEU A 452 -51.87 25.28 -9.35
C LEU A 452 -51.00 24.29 -10.13
N PHE A 453 -51.57 23.16 -10.57
CA PHE A 453 -50.84 22.16 -11.35
C PHE A 453 -50.42 22.71 -12.70
N THR A 454 -51.33 23.38 -13.42
CA THR A 454 -51.02 23.99 -14.71
C THR A 454 -49.96 25.07 -14.58
N ILE A 455 -50.02 25.93 -13.53
CA ILE A 455 -48.96 26.90 -13.23
C ILE A 455 -47.62 26.20 -13.01
N LEU A 456 -47.56 25.23 -12.08
CA LEU A 456 -46.29 24.54 -11.77
C LEU A 456 -45.73 23.80 -12.99
N LEU A 457 -46.59 23.20 -13.82
CA LEU A 457 -46.21 22.47 -15.02
C LEU A 457 -45.58 23.41 -16.06
N PHE A 458 -46.17 24.58 -16.30
CA PHE A 458 -45.63 25.56 -17.23
C PHE A 458 -44.38 26.28 -16.70
N LEU A 459 -44.21 26.37 -15.38
CA LEU A 459 -43.01 26.91 -14.76
C LEU A 459 -41.88 25.88 -14.65
N LEU A 460 -42.15 24.58 -14.78
CA LEU A 460 -41.17 23.51 -14.58
C LEU A 460 -39.98 23.57 -15.54
N PRO A 461 -40.14 23.76 -16.87
CA PRO A 461 -39.04 23.75 -17.82
C PRO A 461 -37.96 24.77 -17.46
N THR A 462 -38.36 25.98 -17.04
CA THR A 462 -37.43 27.04 -16.63
C THR A 462 -36.58 26.60 -15.44
N THR A 463 -37.17 26.12 -14.35
CA THR A 463 -36.36 25.63 -13.22
C THR A 463 -35.54 24.39 -13.53
N ALA A 464 -36.03 23.49 -14.39
CA ALA A 464 -35.31 22.29 -14.76
C ALA A 464 -34.02 22.65 -15.51
N LEU A 465 -34.08 23.65 -16.40
CA LEU A 465 -32.91 24.12 -17.16
C LEU A 465 -31.87 24.78 -16.26
N TYR A 466 -32.27 25.69 -15.36
CA TYR A 466 -31.36 26.28 -14.36
C TYR A 466 -30.72 25.20 -13.47
N TYR A 467 -31.53 24.26 -12.96
CA TYR A 467 -31.02 23.14 -12.16
C TYR A 467 -30.00 22.32 -12.93
N LEU A 468 -30.26 21.97 -14.19
CA LEU A 468 -29.36 21.19 -15.03
C LEU A 468 -28.02 21.91 -15.22
N VAL A 469 -28.04 23.19 -15.60
CA VAL A 469 -26.83 23.99 -15.83
C VAL A 469 -25.97 24.07 -14.57
N PHE A 470 -26.56 24.41 -13.41
CA PHE A 470 -25.80 24.48 -12.16
C PHE A 470 -25.30 23.13 -11.67
N THR A 471 -26.04 22.06 -11.97
CA THR A 471 -25.60 20.70 -11.68
C THR A 471 -24.39 20.30 -12.52
N LEU A 472 -24.37 20.66 -13.80
CA LEU A 472 -23.21 20.43 -14.68
C LEU A 472 -21.99 21.22 -14.20
N LEU A 473 -22.15 22.50 -13.86
CA LEU A 473 -21.07 23.32 -13.30
C LEU A 473 -20.53 22.72 -11.99
N ARG A 474 -21.42 22.26 -11.09
CA ARG A 474 -21.01 21.61 -9.84
C ARG A 474 -20.28 20.29 -10.10
N LEU A 475 -20.71 19.51 -11.08
CA LEU A 475 -20.09 18.23 -11.43
C LEU A 475 -18.65 18.42 -11.93
N VAL A 476 -18.39 19.47 -12.73
CA VAL A 476 -17.03 19.83 -13.16
C VAL A 476 -16.12 20.09 -11.95
N VAL A 477 -16.57 20.92 -10.99
CA VAL A 477 -15.80 21.21 -9.76
C VAL A 477 -15.53 19.92 -8.97
N VAL A 478 -16.56 19.08 -8.80
CA VAL A 478 -16.43 17.82 -8.06
C VAL A 478 -15.45 16.85 -8.73
N ILE A 479 -15.40 16.80 -10.08
CA ILE A 479 -14.41 15.99 -10.80
C ILE A 479 -13.00 16.49 -10.50
N VAL A 480 -12.75 17.80 -10.59
CA VAL A 480 -11.43 18.37 -10.32
C VAL A 480 -10.98 18.06 -8.88
N GLN A 481 -11.85 18.27 -7.89
CA GLN A 481 -11.56 17.92 -6.50
C GLN A 481 -11.35 16.40 -6.33
N GLY A 482 -12.16 15.58 -7.00
CA GLY A 482 -12.04 14.12 -6.99
C GLY A 482 -10.70 13.63 -7.55
N LEU A 483 -10.18 14.26 -8.61
CA LEU A 483 -8.87 13.95 -9.16
C LEU A 483 -7.74 14.30 -8.19
N ILE A 484 -7.85 15.43 -7.48
CA ILE A 484 -6.88 15.82 -6.44
C ILE A 484 -6.89 14.78 -5.31
N HIS A 485 -8.08 14.41 -4.81
CA HIS A 485 -8.22 13.38 -3.78
C HIS A 485 -7.66 12.03 -4.22
N LEU A 486 -7.98 11.59 -5.44
CA LEU A 486 -7.45 10.35 -6.01
C LEU A 486 -5.92 10.35 -6.06
N PHE A 487 -5.30 11.49 -6.40
CA PHE A 487 -3.85 11.60 -6.45
C PHE A 487 -3.23 11.57 -5.04
N VAL A 488 -3.85 12.22 -4.06
CA VAL A 488 -3.46 12.12 -2.64
C VAL A 488 -3.55 10.68 -2.15
N ASP A 489 -4.64 9.99 -2.48
CA ASP A 489 -4.87 8.58 -2.13
C ASP A 489 -3.86 7.64 -2.79
N LEU A 490 -3.46 7.92 -4.03
CA LEU A 490 -2.42 7.17 -4.73
C LEU A 490 -1.09 7.26 -3.98
N ILE A 491 -0.67 8.48 -3.58
CA ILE A 491 0.57 8.67 -2.80
C ILE A 491 0.48 7.99 -1.43
N ASN A 492 -0.68 8.07 -0.77
CA ASN A 492 -0.87 7.48 0.56
C ASN A 492 -0.92 5.93 0.53
N SER A 493 -1.46 5.33 -0.53
CA SER A 493 -1.72 3.88 -0.58
C SER A 493 -0.59 3.04 -1.18
N LEU A 494 0.31 3.64 -1.97
CA LEU A 494 1.39 2.92 -2.66
C LEU A 494 2.50 2.46 -1.69
N PRO A 495 2.87 1.16 -1.68
CA PRO A 495 3.93 0.63 -0.84
C PRO A 495 5.31 0.88 -1.45
N PHE A 496 5.78 2.13 -1.41
CA PHE A 496 7.03 2.54 -2.05
C PHE A 496 8.26 1.77 -1.56
N TYR A 497 8.31 1.35 -0.28
CA TYR A 497 9.43 0.56 0.23
C TYR A 497 9.45 -0.84 -0.39
N ALA A 498 8.31 -1.53 -0.43
CA ALA A 498 8.22 -2.85 -1.05
C ALA A 498 8.50 -2.79 -2.57
N LEU A 499 8.05 -1.74 -3.25
CA LEU A 499 8.37 -1.49 -4.65
C LEU A 499 9.87 -1.22 -4.86
N GLY A 500 10.50 -0.44 -3.98
CA GLY A 500 11.94 -0.20 -3.99
C GLY A 500 12.75 -1.47 -3.71
N LEU A 501 12.32 -2.31 -2.78
CA LEU A 501 12.91 -3.62 -2.54
C LEU A 501 12.82 -4.50 -3.77
N ARG A 502 11.67 -4.51 -4.47
CA ARG A 502 11.52 -5.29 -5.70
C ARG A 502 12.46 -4.84 -6.82
N LEU A 503 12.79 -3.55 -6.89
CA LEU A 503 13.69 -2.98 -7.88
C LEU A 503 15.17 -3.27 -7.53
N CYS A 504 15.57 -3.03 -6.28
CA CYS A 504 16.98 -3.10 -5.87
C CYS A 504 17.41 -4.51 -5.39
N ARG A 505 16.52 -5.24 -4.72
CA ARG A 505 16.77 -6.56 -4.11
C ARG A 505 15.58 -7.50 -4.32
N PRO A 506 15.36 -7.96 -5.57
CA PRO A 506 14.16 -8.72 -5.93
C PRO A 506 14.01 -10.01 -5.13
N TYR A 507 15.12 -10.65 -4.76
CA TYR A 507 15.15 -11.91 -4.04
C TYR A 507 14.56 -11.83 -2.61
N VAL A 508 14.46 -10.66 -1.99
CA VAL A 508 13.90 -10.49 -0.63
C VAL A 508 12.41 -10.85 -0.59
N LEU A 509 11.69 -10.55 -1.68
CA LEU A 509 10.25 -10.74 -1.81
C LEU A 509 9.97 -11.94 -2.72
N ALA A 510 10.07 -13.15 -2.18
CA ALA A 510 9.97 -14.38 -2.96
C ALA A 510 8.52 -14.91 -3.03
N VAL A 511 8.09 -15.37 -4.21
CA VAL A 511 6.85 -16.16 -4.40
C VAL A 511 7.18 -17.66 -4.43
N GLY A 512 8.32 -17.99 -5.01
CA GLY A 512 8.71 -19.37 -5.25
C GLY A 512 10.12 -19.48 -5.77
N VAL A 513 10.45 -20.66 -6.26
CA VAL A 513 11.80 -21.03 -6.70
C VAL A 513 11.72 -21.63 -8.10
N LYS A 514 12.68 -21.27 -8.95
CA LYS A 514 12.91 -21.86 -10.27
C LYS A 514 14.21 -22.67 -10.22
N PHE A 515 14.20 -23.84 -10.84
CA PHE A 515 15.40 -24.67 -11.00
C PHE A 515 15.88 -24.61 -12.45
N ASP A 516 17.13 -24.19 -12.63
CA ASP A 516 17.81 -24.30 -13.91
C ASP A 516 18.78 -25.50 -13.87
N VAL A 517 18.85 -26.29 -14.93
CA VAL A 517 19.76 -27.43 -14.98
C VAL A 517 21.18 -26.89 -15.19
N PHE A 518 22.03 -27.03 -14.17
CA PHE A 518 23.40 -26.53 -14.22
C PHE A 518 24.29 -27.46 -15.07
N GLN A 519 24.18 -28.77 -14.86
CA GLN A 519 24.91 -29.76 -15.66
C GLN A 519 24.23 -31.12 -15.63
N LYS A 520 24.20 -31.81 -16.77
CA LYS A 520 23.74 -33.20 -16.90
C LYS A 520 24.88 -34.04 -17.45
N VAL A 521 25.54 -34.79 -16.57
CA VAL A 521 26.57 -35.77 -16.93
C VAL A 521 25.98 -37.17 -16.72
N SER A 522 26.14 -38.06 -17.70
CA SER A 522 25.70 -39.46 -17.58
C SER A 522 26.39 -40.14 -16.39
N ASP A 523 25.65 -40.98 -15.66
CA ASP A 523 26.08 -41.69 -14.43
C ASP A 523 26.44 -40.82 -13.21
N LYS A 524 26.01 -39.55 -13.17
CA LYS A 524 26.27 -38.63 -12.05
C LYS A 524 24.99 -37.99 -11.49
N PRO A 525 25.01 -37.49 -10.23
CA PRO A 525 23.87 -36.80 -9.65
C PRO A 525 23.49 -35.57 -10.48
N LEU A 526 22.17 -35.31 -10.57
CA LEU A 526 21.66 -34.16 -11.30
C LEU A 526 21.99 -32.88 -10.55
N HIS A 527 22.70 -31.94 -11.18
CA HIS A 527 23.00 -30.64 -10.62
C HIS A 527 21.99 -29.59 -11.08
N LEU A 528 21.24 -29.03 -10.13
CA LEU A 528 20.28 -27.95 -10.34
C LEU A 528 20.79 -26.67 -9.68
N LEU A 529 20.56 -25.52 -10.32
CA LEU A 529 20.75 -24.20 -9.73
C LEU A 529 19.42 -23.64 -9.28
N MET A 530 19.34 -23.26 -8.01
CA MET A 530 18.16 -22.69 -7.39
C MET A 530 18.14 -21.17 -7.58
N GLN A 531 17.14 -20.65 -8.29
CA GLN A 531 16.90 -19.23 -8.45
C GLN A 531 15.58 -18.83 -7.79
N ILE A 532 15.59 -17.70 -7.07
CA ILE A 532 14.40 -17.18 -6.40
C ILE A 532 13.54 -16.42 -7.41
N ASN A 533 12.25 -16.76 -7.50
CA ASN A 533 11.29 -16.04 -8.32
C ASN A 533 10.63 -14.92 -7.48
N PRO A 534 10.88 -13.64 -7.81
CA PRO A 534 10.36 -12.52 -7.02
C PRO A 534 8.87 -12.24 -7.28
N LEU A 535 8.21 -11.61 -6.32
CA LEU A 535 6.84 -11.12 -6.42
C LEU A 535 6.65 -10.19 -7.64
N THR A 536 5.51 -10.32 -8.31
CA THR A 536 5.11 -9.37 -9.36
C THR A 536 4.67 -8.05 -8.74
N TYR A 537 4.79 -6.94 -9.49
CA TYR A 537 4.36 -5.62 -9.01
C TYR A 537 2.88 -5.59 -8.59
N GLY A 538 2.01 -6.30 -9.31
CA GLY A 538 0.59 -6.40 -8.97
C GLY A 538 0.36 -7.09 -7.61
N MET A 539 1.05 -8.21 -7.36
CA MET A 539 0.95 -8.92 -6.08
C MET A 539 1.52 -8.10 -4.92
N ILE A 540 2.59 -7.33 -5.14
CA ILE A 540 3.14 -6.41 -4.12
C ILE A 540 2.11 -5.35 -3.74
N ILE A 541 1.45 -4.74 -4.73
CA ILE A 541 0.42 -3.73 -4.47
C ILE A 541 -0.76 -4.36 -3.72
N GLN A 542 -1.16 -5.58 -4.04
CA GLN A 542 -2.25 -6.26 -3.33
C GLN A 542 -1.89 -6.63 -1.88
N HIS A 543 -0.67 -7.15 -1.66
CA HIS A 543 -0.25 -7.68 -0.37
C HIS A 543 0.20 -6.59 0.62
N TYR A 544 0.81 -5.51 0.12
CA TYR A 544 1.41 -4.45 0.94
C TYR A 544 0.70 -3.10 0.85
N ARG A 545 -0.48 -3.01 0.21
CA ARG A 545 -1.22 -1.75 0.11
C ARG A 545 -1.43 -1.13 1.49
N LEU A 546 -1.14 0.16 1.60
CA LEU A 546 -1.43 0.91 2.82
C LEU A 546 -2.92 1.27 2.86
N ALA A 547 -3.51 1.20 4.05
CA ALA A 547 -4.89 1.63 4.28
C ALA A 547 -5.01 3.13 4.01
N THR A 548 -6.11 3.51 3.35
CA THR A 548 -6.40 4.90 2.96
C THR A 548 -7.73 5.32 3.61
N TYR A 549 -7.86 6.60 3.98
CA TYR A 549 -9.09 7.14 4.57
C TYR A 549 -10.18 7.45 3.53
N SER A 550 -9.84 7.39 2.24
CA SER A 550 -10.74 7.70 1.13
C SER A 550 -11.87 6.70 1.01
N CYS A 551 -13.08 7.25 1.04
CA CYS A 551 -14.30 6.52 0.82
C CYS A 551 -14.66 6.63 -0.67
N TYR A 552 -14.51 5.53 -1.41
CA TYR A 552 -15.00 5.47 -2.78
C TYR A 552 -16.54 5.54 -2.78
N PRO A 553 -17.16 6.23 -3.75
CA PRO A 553 -18.61 6.31 -3.84
C PRO A 553 -19.20 4.91 -3.95
N LYS A 554 -20.00 4.51 -2.95
CA LYS A 554 -20.72 3.22 -2.93
C LYS A 554 -22.01 3.24 -3.76
N ASP A 555 -22.49 4.43 -4.13
CA ASP A 555 -23.67 4.57 -4.95
C ASP A 555 -23.38 4.07 -6.38
N SER A 556 -24.23 3.18 -6.89
CA SER A 556 -24.17 2.82 -8.31
C SER A 556 -24.49 4.03 -9.19
N TRP A 557 -23.91 4.10 -10.39
CA TRP A 557 -24.19 5.16 -11.36
C TRP A 557 -25.70 5.37 -11.59
N ALA A 558 -26.47 4.28 -11.62
CA ALA A 558 -27.93 4.31 -11.74
C ALA A 558 -28.60 5.00 -10.54
N ALA A 559 -28.13 4.76 -9.31
CA ALA A 559 -28.65 5.43 -8.12
C ALA A 559 -28.34 6.94 -8.13
N LEU A 560 -27.15 7.32 -8.59
CA LEU A 560 -26.74 8.72 -8.73
C LEU A 560 -27.61 9.45 -9.78
N CYS A 561 -27.81 8.84 -10.95
CA CYS A 561 -28.71 9.37 -11.97
C CYS A 561 -30.15 9.52 -11.46
N LYS A 562 -30.65 8.55 -10.68
CA LYS A 562 -31.99 8.63 -10.08
C LYS A 562 -32.10 9.79 -9.09
N LYS A 563 -31.09 9.99 -8.23
CA LYS A 563 -31.05 11.12 -7.28
C LYS A 563 -31.02 12.47 -8.00
N LEU A 564 -30.24 12.58 -9.07
CA LEU A 564 -30.18 13.75 -9.93
C LEU A 564 -31.55 14.06 -10.57
N PHE A 565 -32.23 13.02 -11.07
CA PHE A 565 -33.53 13.17 -11.72
C PHE A 565 -34.62 13.65 -10.74
N ILE A 566 -34.54 13.27 -9.46
CA ILE A 566 -35.48 13.72 -8.41
C ILE A 566 -35.11 15.11 -7.88
N GLY A 567 -33.89 15.60 -8.16
CA GLY A 567 -33.36 16.84 -7.59
C GLY A 567 -32.84 16.67 -6.16
N GLU A 568 -32.47 15.46 -5.74
CA GLU A 568 -31.82 15.24 -4.45
C GLU A 568 -30.37 15.75 -4.48
N LEU A 569 -29.91 16.27 -3.33
CA LEU A 569 -28.53 16.76 -3.17
C LEU A 569 -27.55 15.58 -3.19
N ILE A 570 -26.55 15.65 -4.07
CA ILE A 570 -25.53 14.62 -4.22
C ILE A 570 -24.31 15.00 -3.38
N TYR A 571 -23.90 14.07 -2.50
CA TYR A 571 -22.68 14.16 -1.71
C TYR A 571 -21.78 12.96 -2.07
N PRO A 572 -20.86 13.12 -3.06
CA PRO A 572 -20.16 11.98 -3.64
C PRO A 572 -19.19 11.26 -2.68
N TRP A 573 -18.66 11.97 -1.69
CA TRP A 573 -17.55 11.51 -0.85
C TRP A 573 -17.91 11.35 0.63
N ARG A 574 -19.20 11.26 0.97
CA ARG A 574 -19.65 11.15 2.36
C ARG A 574 -20.32 9.80 2.62
N HIS A 575 -19.93 9.15 3.72
CA HIS A 575 -20.83 8.20 4.35
C HIS A 575 -22.13 8.93 4.72
N LYS A 576 -23.27 8.45 4.20
CA LYS A 576 -24.45 8.43 5.06
C LYS A 576 -24.04 7.52 6.21
N THR A 577 -23.66 8.10 7.35
CA THR A 577 -23.97 7.41 8.60
C THR A 577 -25.43 7.05 8.48
N GLU A 578 -25.72 5.74 8.52
CA GLU A 578 -27.10 5.29 8.63
C GLU A 578 -27.77 6.15 9.70
N LYS A 579 -28.92 6.73 9.31
CA LYS A 579 -29.86 7.48 10.15
C LYS A 579 -29.45 7.52 11.62
N GLN A 580 -28.94 8.67 12.05
CA GLN A 580 -29.35 9.18 13.35
C GLN A 580 -30.29 10.34 13.03
N ASP A 581 -31.46 10.25 13.63
CA ASP A 581 -32.74 10.88 13.25
C ASP A 581 -32.71 12.39 12.97
#